data_AF-A0A524HQL5-F1
#
_entry.id   AF-A0A524HQL5-F1
#
_cell.length_a   1.000
_cell.length_b   1.000
_cell.length_c   1.000
_cell.angle_alpha   90.00
_cell.angle_beta   90.00
_cell.angle_gamma   90.00
#
_symmetry.space_group_name_H-M   'P 1'
#
loop_
_entity.id
_entity.type
_entity.pdbx_description
1 polymer ?
#
loop_
_entity_poly.entity_id
_entity_poly.type
_entity_poly.pdbx_seq_one_letter_code
_entity_poly.pdbx_strand_id
1 'polypeptide(L)'
;MGKKMNKKEKDEFRKMLASKKESIIRKLSETIAESKEMESNVAQDLVDKAETSYTKEFLLSLTDTERRQLLLIDEALKRLEHGEFGVCQLCRKEVG
;
A
#
# COMPACT_ATOMS: atom_id res chain seq x y z
N MET A 1 32.49 -1.12 -9.41
CA MET A 1 32.03 -0.21 -8.33
C MET A 1 30.54 -0.06 -8.51
N GLY A 2 29.75 -0.57 -7.57
CA GLY A 2 28.29 -0.52 -7.63
C GLY A 2 27.77 0.90 -7.46
N LYS A 3 26.85 1.33 -8.32
CA LYS A 3 26.34 2.71 -8.35
C LYS A 3 25.36 2.88 -7.19
N LYS A 4 25.83 3.41 -6.05
CA LYS A 4 24.96 3.80 -4.93
C LYS A 4 23.86 4.73 -5.44
N MET A 5 22.60 4.31 -5.25
CA MET A 5 21.43 5.11 -5.58
C MET A 5 21.55 6.52 -4.98
N ASN A 6 21.47 7.52 -5.85
CA ASN A 6 21.61 8.91 -5.46
C ASN A 6 20.32 9.42 -4.79
N LYS A 7 20.41 10.57 -4.12
CA LYS A 7 19.28 11.11 -3.35
C LYS A 7 18.05 11.41 -4.23
N LYS A 8 18.27 11.74 -5.51
CA LYS A 8 17.18 12.02 -6.47
C LYS A 8 16.45 10.72 -6.85
N GLU A 9 17.18 9.68 -7.23
CA GLU A 9 16.63 8.35 -7.53
C GLU A 9 15.82 7.81 -6.33
N LYS A 10 16.35 7.94 -5.10
CA LYS A 10 15.61 7.56 -3.88
C LYS A 10 14.29 8.30 -3.71
N ASP A 11 14.25 9.60 -4.02
CA ASP A 11 13.04 10.41 -3.90
C ASP A 11 12.01 10.04 -4.97
N GLU A 12 12.46 9.76 -6.20
CA GLU A 12 11.60 9.27 -7.27
C GLU A 12 10.98 7.92 -6.92
N PHE A 13 11.77 6.95 -6.45
CA PHE A 13 11.24 5.66 -6.01
C PHE A 13 10.31 5.78 -4.81
N ARG A 14 10.60 6.66 -3.85
CA ARG A 14 9.72 6.94 -2.72
C ARG A 14 8.36 7.46 -3.22
N LYS A 15 8.36 8.46 -4.10
CA LYS A 15 7.12 9.03 -4.68
C LYS A 15 6.34 7.98 -5.46
N MET A 16 7.02 7.18 -6.27
CA MET A 16 6.38 6.11 -7.06
C MET A 16 5.74 5.05 -6.15
N LEU A 17 6.43 4.60 -5.11
CA LEU A 17 5.92 3.61 -4.15
C LEU A 17 4.76 4.17 -3.33
N ALA A 18 4.85 5.43 -2.88
CA ALA A 18 3.76 6.11 -2.18
C ALA A 18 2.52 6.27 -3.07
N SER A 19 2.70 6.67 -4.33
CA SER A 19 1.60 6.78 -5.29
C SER A 19 0.95 5.43 -5.58
N LYS A 20 1.74 4.34 -5.68
CA LYS A 20 1.20 2.97 -5.82
C LYS A 20 0.38 2.56 -4.59
N LYS A 21 0.88 2.85 -3.38
CA LYS A 21 0.15 2.61 -2.13
C LYS A 21 -1.18 3.35 -2.10
N GLU A 22 -1.18 4.64 -2.43
CA GLU A 22 -2.40 5.44 -2.53
C GLU A 22 -3.37 4.89 -3.56
N SER A 23 -2.90 4.44 -4.72
CA SER A 23 -3.75 3.87 -5.76
C SER A 23 -4.47 2.60 -5.30
N ILE A 24 -3.78 1.71 -4.56
CA ILE A 24 -4.40 0.51 -3.97
C ILE A 24 -5.47 0.91 -2.94
N ILE A 25 -5.15 1.88 -2.06
CA ILE A 25 -6.08 2.36 -1.03
C ILE A 25 -7.32 3.01 -1.66
N ARG A 26 -7.16 3.81 -2.72
CA ARG A 26 -8.27 4.47 -3.43
C ARG A 26 -9.20 3.45 -4.08
N LYS A 27 -8.65 2.51 -4.86
CA LYS A 27 -9.44 1.44 -5.49
C LYS A 27 -10.25 0.65 -4.46
N LEU A 28 -9.64 0.33 -3.32
CA LEU A 28 -10.34 -0.41 -2.28
C LEU A 28 -11.42 0.42 -1.59
N SER A 29 -11.15 1.71 -1.36
CA SER A 29 -12.14 2.64 -0.82
C SER A 29 -13.34 2.80 -1.76
N GLU A 30 -13.10 2.86 -3.07
CA GLU A 30 -14.13 2.87 -4.10
C GLU A 30 -14.93 1.56 -4.08
N THR A 31 -14.29 0.40 -4.02
CA THR A 31 -14.97 -0.90 -3.93
C THR A 31 -15.84 -1.04 -2.68
N ILE A 32 -15.37 -0.54 -1.52
CA ILE A 32 -16.14 -0.54 -0.27
C ILE A 32 -17.31 0.44 -0.37
N ALA A 33 -17.10 1.63 -0.96
CA ALA A 33 -18.15 2.61 -1.16
C ALA A 33 -19.25 2.08 -2.10
N GLU A 34 -18.88 1.46 -3.22
CA GLU A 34 -19.83 0.80 -4.14
C GLU A 34 -20.60 -0.33 -3.44
N SER A 35 -19.92 -1.17 -2.65
CA SER A 35 -20.58 -2.23 -1.86
C SER A 35 -21.54 -1.65 -0.83
N LYS A 36 -21.15 -0.56 -0.17
CA LYS A 36 -22.01 0.17 0.79
C LYS A 36 -23.15 0.90 0.12
N GLU A 37 -23.04 1.40 -1.10
CA GLU A 37 -24.17 1.98 -1.84
C GLU A 37 -25.19 0.92 -2.26
N MET A 38 -24.75 -0.31 -2.53
CA MET A 38 -25.66 -1.44 -2.73
C MET A 38 -26.38 -1.85 -1.44
N GLU A 39 -25.71 -1.78 -0.28
CA GLU A 39 -26.29 -2.05 1.05
C GLU A 39 -27.05 -0.85 1.67
N SER A 40 -26.77 0.40 1.27
CA SER A 40 -27.34 1.62 1.87
C SER A 40 -28.81 1.83 1.56
N ASN A 41 -29.35 1.11 0.56
CA ASN A 41 -30.80 0.96 0.40
C ASN A 41 -31.46 0.20 1.58
N VAL A 42 -30.68 -0.41 2.49
CA VAL A 42 -31.16 -1.23 3.62
C VAL A 42 -30.78 -0.66 4.99
N ALA A 43 -29.68 0.10 5.12
CA ALA A 43 -29.03 0.38 6.41
C ALA A 43 -28.87 1.88 6.76
N GLN A 44 -29.89 2.71 6.52
CA GLN A 44 -29.85 4.16 6.84
C GLN A 44 -29.89 4.48 8.37
N ASP A 45 -29.88 3.48 9.26
CA ASP A 45 -30.36 3.65 10.65
C ASP A 45 -29.30 3.50 11.78
N LEU A 46 -28.01 3.29 11.49
CA LEU A 46 -27.02 3.02 12.55
C LEU A 46 -25.71 3.79 12.37
N VAL A 47 -25.79 5.10 12.53
CA VAL A 47 -24.66 6.03 12.55
C VAL A 47 -24.01 5.99 13.96
N ASP A 48 -22.67 5.98 14.02
CA ASP A 48 -21.77 6.04 15.21
C ASP A 48 -21.04 4.77 15.71
N LYS A 49 -20.75 3.78 14.84
CA LYS A 49 -19.76 2.70 15.13
C LYS A 49 -18.62 2.57 14.09
N ALA A 50 -18.29 3.64 13.37
CA ALA A 50 -17.65 3.53 12.06
C ALA A 50 -16.12 3.27 12.04
N GLU A 51 -15.32 3.79 12.97
CA GLU A 51 -13.85 3.82 12.78
C GLU A 51 -13.17 2.44 12.90
N THR A 52 -13.51 1.64 13.92
CA THR A 52 -12.89 0.32 14.12
C THR A 52 -13.42 -0.75 13.15
N SER A 53 -14.70 -0.67 12.78
CA SER A 53 -15.29 -1.60 11.79
C SER A 53 -14.72 -1.33 10.40
N TYR A 54 -14.59 -0.06 10.02
CA TYR A 54 -14.11 0.31 8.68
C TYR A 54 -12.71 -0.21 8.39
N THR A 55 -11.76 -0.03 9.32
CA THR A 55 -10.39 -0.55 9.13
C THR A 55 -10.37 -2.07 9.04
N LYS A 56 -11.23 -2.76 9.80
CA LYS A 56 -11.33 -4.22 9.79
C LYS A 56 -11.98 -4.74 8.52
N GLU A 57 -13.09 -4.16 8.10
CA GLU A 57 -13.77 -4.44 6.82
C GLU A 57 -12.85 -4.16 5.64
N PHE A 58 -12.11 -3.05 5.67
CA PHE A 58 -11.07 -2.71 4.70
C PHE A 58 -9.98 -3.78 4.60
N LEU A 59 -9.49 -4.26 5.75
CA LEU A 59 -8.49 -5.32 5.78
C LEU A 59 -9.03 -6.68 5.32
N LEU A 60 -10.35 -6.89 5.37
CA LEU A 60 -11.04 -8.09 4.91
C LEU A 60 -11.44 -8.00 3.43
N SER A 61 -11.64 -6.80 2.88
CA SER A 61 -11.97 -6.60 1.47
C SER A 61 -10.74 -6.64 0.56
N LEU A 62 -9.53 -6.47 1.13
CA LEU A 62 -8.28 -6.70 0.41
C LEU A 62 -8.17 -8.15 -0.06
N THR A 63 -7.86 -8.33 -1.34
CA THR A 63 -7.37 -9.61 -1.83
C THR A 63 -5.99 -9.94 -1.23
N ASP A 64 -5.64 -11.22 -1.18
CA ASP A 64 -4.30 -11.66 -0.75
C ASP A 64 -3.18 -10.97 -1.54
N THR A 65 -3.44 -10.69 -2.82
CA THR A 65 -2.51 -10.00 -3.71
C THR A 65 -2.30 -8.55 -3.29
N GLU A 66 -3.36 -7.79 -3.02
CA GLU A 66 -3.27 -6.38 -2.63
C GLU A 66 -2.63 -6.23 -1.25
N ARG A 67 -3.01 -7.10 -0.31
CA ARG A 67 -2.37 -7.16 1.02
C ARG A 67 -0.88 -7.43 0.88
N ARG A 68 -0.49 -8.40 0.05
CA ARG A 68 0.93 -8.71 -0.20
C ARG A 68 1.65 -7.54 -0.89
N GLN A 69 1.02 -6.87 -1.84
CA GLN A 69 1.59 -5.70 -2.51
C GLN A 69 1.84 -4.55 -1.51
N LEU A 70 0.90 -4.27 -0.62
CA LEU A 70 1.07 -3.24 0.42
C LEU A 70 2.25 -3.57 1.35
N LEU A 71 2.36 -4.82 1.79
CA LEU A 71 3.50 -5.29 2.60
C LEU A 71 4.84 -5.10 1.88
N LEU A 72 4.91 -5.46 0.60
CA LEU A 72 6.11 -5.30 -0.22
C LEU A 72 6.47 -3.83 -0.44
N ILE A 73 5.47 -2.95 -0.61
CA ILE A 73 5.68 -1.50 -0.73
C ILE A 73 6.23 -0.93 0.58
N ASP A 74 5.67 -1.31 1.72
CA ASP A 74 6.14 -0.84 3.03
C ASP A 74 7.57 -1.34 3.32
N GLU A 75 7.89 -2.58 2.97
CA GLU A 75 9.26 -3.09 3.07
C GLU A 75 10.22 -2.32 2.14
N ALA A 76 9.81 -2.08 0.90
CA ALA A 76 10.59 -1.29 -0.07
C ALA A 76 10.86 0.14 0.44
N LEU A 77 9.87 0.80 1.05
CA LEU A 77 10.01 2.13 1.65
C LEU A 77 11.00 2.13 2.82
N LYS A 78 10.91 1.16 3.74
CA LYS A 78 11.90 1.00 4.83
C LYS A 78 13.31 0.80 4.30
N ARG A 79 13.46 -0.01 3.25
CA ARG A 79 14.76 -0.25 2.61
C ARG A 79 15.31 0.99 1.92
N LEU A 80 14.45 1.85 1.37
CA LEU A 80 14.86 3.16 0.83
C LEU A 80 15.43 4.07 1.92
N GLU A 81 14.79 4.10 3.09
CA GLU A 81 15.24 4.87 4.26
C GLU A 81 16.57 4.36 4.81
N HIS A 82 16.73 3.05 4.93
CA HIS A 82 17.98 2.43 5.40
C HIS A 82 19.09 2.44 4.34
N GLY A 83 18.77 2.81 3.09
CA GLY A 83 19.73 2.83 1.99
C GLY A 83 20.12 1.45 1.44
N GLU A 84 19.29 0.44 1.70
CA GLU A 84 19.45 -0.95 1.22
C GLU A 84 18.55 -1.27 0.02
N PHE A 85 17.85 -0.27 -0.50
CA PHE A 85 17.03 -0.41 -1.70
C PHE A 85 17.92 -0.58 -2.94
N GLY A 86 17.53 -1.48 -3.84
CA GLY A 86 18.33 -1.82 -5.03
C GLY A 86 19.44 -2.85 -4.77
N VAL A 87 19.49 -3.49 -3.60
CA VAL A 87 20.44 -4.59 -3.30
C VAL A 87 19.67 -5.88 -2.98
N CYS A 88 20.05 -7.00 -3.58
CA CYS A 88 19.45 -8.29 -3.29
C CYS A 88 19.83 -8.72 -1.87
N GLN A 89 18.85 -9.05 -1.03
CA GLN A 89 19.11 -9.48 0.36
C GLN A 89 19.75 -10.87 0.43
N LEU A 90 19.54 -11.72 -0.59
CA LEU A 90 20.11 -13.06 -0.66
C LEU A 90 21.56 -13.06 -1.14
N CYS A 91 21.85 -12.38 -2.25
CA CYS A 91 23.17 -12.45 -2.90
C CYS A 91 23.99 -11.16 -2.79
N ARG A 92 23.44 -10.12 -2.15
CA ARG A 92 24.07 -8.80 -1.94
C ARG A 92 24.50 -8.10 -3.24
N LYS A 93 24.00 -8.54 -4.39
CA LYS A 93 24.22 -7.92 -5.71
C LYS A 93 23.21 -6.82 -5.95
N GLU A 94 23.55 -5.86 -6.81
CA GLU A 94 22.62 -4.82 -7.22
C GLU A 94 21.44 -5.43 -8.00
N VAL A 95 20.25 -4.92 -7.72
CA VAL A 95 19.01 -5.24 -8.44
C VAL A 95 18.84 -4.13 -9.46
N GLY A 96 19.08 -4.45 -10.73
CA GLY A 96 18.96 -3.56 -11.88
C GLY A 96 18.08 -4.18 -12.96
#